data_AF-A0A7J3MF53-F1
#
_entry.id   AF-A0A7J3MF53-F1
#
_cell.length_a   1.000
_cell.length_b   1.000
_cell.length_c   1.000
_cell.angle_alpha   90.00
_cell.angle_beta   90.00
_cell.angle_gamma   90.00
#
_symmetry.space_group_name_H-M   'P 1'
#
loop_
_entity.id
_entity.type
_entity.pdbx_description
1 polymer ?
#
loop_
_entity_poly.entity_id
_entity_poly.type
_entity_poly.pdbx_seq_one_letter_code
_entity_poly.pdbx_strand_id
1 'polypeptide(L)' 'MAKKYVIPDFIFRCPICDLRFRKPRAVAQHLFMKRDREHIEWLKKNNISYDEKDEAKKRETILKIKGIVESNSLFRV' A
#
# COMPACT_ATOMS: atom_id res chain seq x y z
N MET A 1 -23.54 -5.61 27.70
CA MET A 1 -22.15 -5.76 27.19
C MET A 1 -21.96 -4.80 26.02
N ALA A 2 -21.28 -3.67 26.23
CA ALA A 2 -21.02 -2.72 25.16
C ALA A 2 -20.09 -3.37 24.13
N LYS A 3 -20.59 -3.58 22.90
CA LYS A 3 -19.76 -3.99 21.76
C LYS A 3 -18.73 -2.89 21.54
N LYS A 4 -17.53 -3.08 22.07
CA LYS A 4 -16.38 -2.22 21.76
C LYS A 4 -16.17 -2.31 20.25
N TYR A 5 -16.56 -1.27 19.53
CA TYR A 5 -16.19 -1.10 18.13
C TYR A 5 -14.67 -0.92 18.13
N VAL A 6 -13.95 -2.02 17.94
CA VAL A 6 -12.53 -1.98 17.62
C VAL A 6 -12.48 -1.30 16.26
N ILE A 7 -12.20 0.00 16.23
CA ILE A 7 -11.93 0.72 14.99
C ILE A 7 -10.77 -0.07 14.38
N PRO A 8 -10.96 -0.76 13.23
CA PRO A 8 -9.87 -1.50 12.64
C PRO A 8 -8.83 -0.44 12.31
N ASP A 9 -7.65 -0.55 12.92
CA ASP A 9 -6.53 0.30 12.58
C ASP A 9 -6.18 -0.01 11.12
N PHE A 10 -6.73 0.77 10.20
CA PHE A 10 -6.41 0.65 8.79
C PHE A 10 -5.03 1.29 8.60
N ILE A 11 -3.99 0.53 8.97
CA ILE A 11 -2.60 0.99 9.02
C ILE A 11 -2.10 1.42 7.64
N PHE A 12 -2.66 0.86 6.55
CA PHE A 12 -2.10 1.06 5.21
C PHE A 12 -3.10 1.78 4.29
N ARG A 13 -2.82 3.05 4.00
CA ARG A 13 -3.56 3.86 3.03
C ARG A 13 -2.84 3.89 1.69
N CYS A 14 -3.58 3.84 0.60
CA CYS A 14 -3.00 4.10 -0.72
C CYS A 14 -2.55 5.58 -0.78
N PRO A 15 -1.32 5.87 -1.23
CA PRO A 15 -0.85 7.25 -1.33
C PRO A 15 -1.50 8.06 -2.48
N ILE A 16 -2.35 7.42 -3.28
CA ILE A 16 -2.89 7.96 -4.53
C ILE A 16 -4.41 8.08 -4.48
N CYS A 17 -5.08 7.14 -3.82
CA CYS A 17 -6.53 7.19 -3.62
C CYS A 17 -6.88 7.04 -2.15
N ASP A 18 -8.11 7.38 -1.75
CA ASP A 18 -8.54 7.28 -0.35
C ASP A 18 -8.78 5.85 0.15
N LEU A 19 -8.37 4.82 -0.61
CA LEU A 19 -8.57 3.43 -0.22
C LEU A 19 -7.63 3.04 0.93
N ARG A 20 -8.23 2.42 1.94
CA ARG A 20 -7.54 1.97 3.15
C ARG A 20 -7.65 0.47 3.26
N PHE A 21 -6.54 -0.15 3.66
CA PHE A 21 -6.40 -1.59 3.69
C PHE A 21 -5.84 -2.03 5.04
N ARG A 22 -6.25 -3.24 5.45
CA ARG A 22 -5.78 -3.85 6.70
C ARG A 22 -4.47 -4.62 6.56
N LYS A 23 -4.02 -4.87 5.32
CA LYS A 23 -2.85 -5.68 5.01
C LYS A 23 -1.97 -4.96 3.99
N PRO A 24 -0.63 -4.97 4.14
CA PRO A 24 0.28 -4.33 3.18
C PRO A 24 0.22 -5.03 1.82
N ARG A 25 0.05 -6.36 1.80
CA ARG A 25 -0.18 -7.13 0.56
C ARG A 25 -1.39 -6.63 -0.23
N ALA A 26 -2.45 -6.22 0.46
CA ALA A 26 -3.66 -5.74 -0.19
C ALA A 26 -3.46 -4.36 -0.81
N VAL A 27 -2.73 -3.44 -0.14
CA VAL A 27 -2.34 -2.14 -0.74
C VAL A 27 -1.46 -2.36 -1.97
N ALA A 28 -0.45 -3.22 -1.85
CA ALA A 28 0.45 -3.50 -2.95
C ALA A 28 -0.33 -4.08 -4.15
N GLN A 29 -1.17 -5.09 -3.91
CA GLN A 29 -2.03 -5.64 -4.96
C GLN A 29 -2.94 -4.58 -5.58
N HIS A 30 -3.54 -3.72 -4.76
CA HIS A 30 -4.35 -2.60 -5.25
C HIS A 30 -3.53 -1.67 -6.16
N LEU A 31 -2.32 -1.28 -5.74
CA LEU A 31 -1.41 -0.44 -6.52
C LEU A 31 -1.02 -1.09 -7.85
N PHE A 32 -0.87 -2.41 -7.89
CA PHE A 32 -0.54 -3.14 -9.12
C PHE A 32 -1.73 -3.38 -10.05
N MET A 33 -2.92 -3.61 -9.49
CA MET A 33 -4.15 -3.76 -10.27
C MET A 33 -4.61 -2.43 -10.85
N LYS A 34 -4.34 -1.34 -10.15
CA LYS A 34 -4.58 0.03 -10.61
C LYS A 34 -3.53 0.44 -11.64
N ARG A 35 -3.91 0.39 -12.92
CA ARG A 35 -3.11 0.92 -14.03
C ARG A 35 -3.49 2.34 -14.42
N ASP A 36 -4.02 3.10 -13.47
CA ASP A 36 -4.29 4.53 -13.66
C ASP A 36 -2.96 5.30 -13.80
N ARG A 37 -2.97 6.42 -14.52
CA ARG A 37 -1.78 7.23 -14.78
C ARG A 37 -1.04 7.59 -13.49
N GLU A 38 -1.77 8.06 -12.48
CA GLU A 38 -1.19 8.44 -11.18
C GLU A 38 -0.53 7.26 -10.46
N HIS A 39 -1.13 6.06 -10.56
CA HIS A 39 -0.59 4.83 -9.98
C HIS A 39 0.70 4.40 -10.69
N ILE A 40 0.72 4.46 -12.02
CA ILE A 40 1.91 4.17 -12.81
C ILE A 40 3.03 5.17 -12.52
N GLU A 41 2.71 6.47 -12.45
CA GLU A 41 3.69 7.52 -12.15
C GLU A 41 4.29 7.35 -10.75
N TRP A 42 3.46 7.02 -9.75
CA TRP A 42 3.93 6.75 -8.40
C TRP A 42 4.82 5.50 -8.33
N LEU A 43 4.45 4.42 -9.01
CA LEU A 43 5.27 3.20 -9.08
C LEU A 43 6.62 3.49 -9.74
N LYS A 44 6.64 4.24 -10.84
CA LYS A 44 7.87 4.70 -11.49
C LYS A 44 8.72 5.57 -10.56
N LYS A 45 8.11 6.54 -9.88
CA LYS A 45 8.79 7.46 -8.94
C LYS A 45 9.45 6.71 -7.79
N ASN A 46 8.80 5.67 -7.26
CA ASN A 46 9.33 4.86 -6.16
C ASN A 46 10.20 3.68 -6.63
N ASN A 47 10.48 3.59 -7.94
CA ASN A 47 11.22 2.51 -8.56
C ASN A 47 10.68 1.14 -8.13
N ILE A 48 9.36 0.99 -8.31
CA ILE A 48 8.63 -0.24 -8.04
C ILE A 48 8.27 -0.87 -9.37
N SER A 49 8.84 -2.05 -9.64
CA SER A 49 8.49 -2.86 -10.79
C SER A 49 7.61 -4.03 -10.36
N TYR A 50 6.45 -4.18 -10.98
CA TYR A 50 5.58 -5.33 -10.77
C TYR A 50 5.89 -6.38 -11.84
N ASP A 51 6.55 -7.46 -11.42
CA ASP A 51 6.69 -8.65 -12.24
C ASP A 51 5.79 -9.76 -11.66
N GLU A 52 4.76 -10.17 -12.41
CA GLU A 52 3.81 -11.19 -11.95
C GLU A 52 4.41 -12.59 -11.90
N LYS A 53 5.53 -12.82 -12.60
CA LYS A 53 6.17 -14.13 -12.72
C LYS A 53 7.10 -14.44 -11.55
N ASP A 54 7.47 -13.44 -10.76
CA ASP A 54 8.46 -13.57 -9.70
C ASP A 54 7.85 -13.25 -8.32
N GLU A 55 7.49 -14.30 -7.59
CA GLU A 55 6.89 -14.18 -6.25
C GLU A 55 7.85 -13.55 -5.22
N ALA A 56 9.16 -13.71 -5.41
CA ALA A 56 10.17 -13.11 -4.53
C ALA A 56 10.18 -11.58 -4.72
N LYS A 57 10.24 -11.09 -5.96
CA LYS A 57 10.12 -9.65 -6.26
C LYS A 57 8.81 -9.06 -5.76
N LYS A 58 7.71 -9.82 -5.85
CA LYS A 58 6.41 -9.37 -5.31
C LYS A 58 6.45 -9.13 -3.80
N ARG A 59 7.07 -10.03 -3.03
CA ARG A 59 7.22 -9.89 -1.57
C ARG A 59 8.13 -8.71 -1.22
N GLU A 60 9.25 -8.56 -1.90
CA GLU A 60 10.17 -7.43 -1.73
C GLU A 60 9.45 -6.10 -1.98
N THR A 61 8.66 -6.05 -3.06
CA THR A 61 7.88 -4.86 -3.40
C THR A 61 6.81 -4.54 -2.35
N ILE A 62 6.12 -5.55 -1.81
CA ILE A 62 5.15 -5.37 -0.72
C ILE A 62 5.84 -4.74 0.50
N LEU A 63 7.04 -5.20 0.86
CA LEU A 63 7.82 -4.65 1.97
C LEU A 63 8.27 -3.20 1.68
N LYS A 64 8.69 -2.91 0.46
CA LYS A 64 9.06 -1.54 0.03
C LYS A 64 7.87 -0.59 0.13
N ILE A 65 6.71 -0.97 -0.41
CA ILE A 65 5.47 -0.19 -0.33
C ILE A 65 5.05 0.00 1.14
N LYS A 66 5.12 -1.06 1.95
CA LYS A 66 4.84 -1.00 3.39
C LYS A 66 5.67 0.09 4.07
N GLY A 67 7.00 0.09 3.86
CA GLY A 67 7.90 1.09 4.45
C GLY A 67 7.58 2.52 4.01
N ILE A 68 7.25 2.72 2.72
CA ILE A 68 6.90 4.05 2.19
C ILE A 68 5.58 4.55 2.79
N VAL A 69 4.56 3.68 2.87
CA VAL A 69 3.22 4.05 3.39
C VAL A 69 3.24 4.28 4.91
N GLU A 70 3.98 3.46 5.67
CA GLU A 70 4.19 3.70 7.11
C GLU A 70 4.94 5.01 7.36
N SER A 71 5.99 5.29 6.58
CA SER A 71 6.76 6.54 6.74
C SER A 71 5.94 7.79 6.44
N ASN A 72 4.95 7.72 5.54
CA ASN A 72 4.06 8.83 5.22
C ASN A 72 2.97 9.06 6.28
N SER A 73 2.79 8.12 7.22
CA SER A 73 1.83 8.24 8.32
C SER A 73 2.43 8.95 9.56
N LEU A 74 3.74 9.22 9.56
CA LEU A 74 4.48 9.82 10.69
C LEU A 74 4.52 11.35 10.70
N PHE A 75 3.97 12.04 9.70
CA PHE A 75 3.84 13.50 9.73
C PHE A 75 2.39 13.91 10.00
N ARG A 76 2.04 13.91 11.28
CA ARG A 76 0.90 14.67 11.80
C ARG A 76 1.40 15.41 13.04
N VAL A 77 2.12 16.51 12.78
CA VAL A 77 2.32 17.61 13.74
C VAL A 77 1.00 18.35 13.96
#